data_AF-A0A2K3N1R4-F1
#
_entry.id   AF-A0A2K3N1R4-F1
#
_cell.length_a   1.000
_cell.length_b   1.000
_cell.length_c   1.000
_cell.angle_alpha   90.00
_cell.angle_beta   90.00
_cell.angle_gamma   90.00
#
_symmetry.space_group_name_H-M   'P 1'
#
loop_
_entity.id
_entity.type
_entity.pdbx_description
1 polymer ?
#
loop_
_entity_poly.entity_id
_entity_poly.type
_entity_poly.pdbx_seq_one_letter_code
_entity_poly.pdbx_strand_id
1 'polypeptide(L)'
;MADTTTVDASLWWDSFTILLTELENSSLSSDLPLNLAEKLKENHAWFVDILSCFKPPNQKSKDALNSKKLKIGSQLLNIQPHLKDKALEISSCLLLDEVQSYILVERSIEHNSAAADSTAPEFIHFILVQYYKERQCFLKCIRWILMHAIYIGPVSENNSVKEEAKKLFHDGLESKLVSFLECLLSRSYPEQMDVALFTLWAEETLIEDNLVLDILFLAYYDPFCTCGSEIWKKFGSIYKGILAGGYNLGKLATTTEAQQLSYHVKVQLLLILIETLNLETLLQMVHDETPY
;
A
#
# COMPACT_ATOMS: atom_id res chain seq x y z
N MET A 1 -22.75 30.71 -7.34
CA MET A 1 -21.66 29.73 -7.17
C MET A 1 -22.21 28.60 -6.33
N ALA A 2 -22.00 27.33 -6.70
CA ALA A 2 -22.49 26.23 -5.89
C ALA A 2 -21.76 26.22 -4.54
N ASP A 3 -22.48 26.43 -3.44
CA ASP A 3 -21.89 26.40 -2.09
C ASP A 3 -21.39 24.99 -1.71
N THR A 4 -21.88 23.95 -2.40
CA THR A 4 -21.49 22.55 -2.21
C THR A 4 -21.19 21.87 -3.54
N THR A 5 -20.05 21.20 -3.66
CA THR A 5 -19.71 20.31 -4.79
C THR A 5 -19.71 18.85 -4.33
N THR A 6 -20.06 17.91 -5.20
CA THR A 6 -20.02 16.47 -4.91
C THR A 6 -18.98 15.78 -5.80
N VAL A 7 -18.15 14.95 -5.18
CA VAL A 7 -17.12 14.15 -5.86
C VAL A 7 -17.30 12.67 -5.54
N ASP A 8 -16.47 11.85 -6.18
CA ASP A 8 -16.55 10.40 -6.09
C ASP A 8 -16.24 9.90 -4.67
N ALA A 9 -17.02 8.94 -4.15
CA ALA A 9 -16.87 8.41 -2.80
C ALA A 9 -15.52 7.69 -2.59
N SER A 10 -14.93 7.13 -3.65
CA SER A 10 -13.62 6.45 -3.59
C SER A 10 -12.43 7.39 -3.34
N LEU A 11 -12.66 8.70 -3.29
CA LEU A 11 -11.64 9.67 -2.85
C LEU A 11 -11.51 9.71 -1.32
N TRP A 12 -12.48 9.18 -0.57
CA TRP A 12 -12.41 9.09 0.88
C TRP A 12 -11.87 7.73 1.34
N TRP A 13 -11.05 7.77 2.38
CA TRP A 13 -10.65 6.59 3.16
C TRP A 13 -10.62 6.94 4.64
N ASP A 14 -10.91 5.98 5.51
CA ASP A 14 -10.66 6.13 6.94
C ASP A 14 -9.19 5.83 7.27
N SER A 15 -8.66 6.34 8.38
CA SER A 15 -7.23 6.18 8.68
C SER A 15 -6.85 4.71 8.86
N PHE A 16 -5.90 4.26 8.05
CA PHE A 16 -5.36 2.90 8.15
C PHE A 16 -4.42 2.75 9.35
N THR A 17 -3.85 3.85 9.85
CA THR A 17 -3.14 3.85 11.13
C THR A 17 -4.07 3.41 12.27
N ILE A 18 -5.31 3.92 12.29
CA ILE A 18 -6.31 3.55 13.30
C ILE A 18 -6.75 2.10 13.09
N LEU A 19 -7.08 1.70 11.86
CA LEU A 19 -7.49 0.33 11.57
C LEU A 19 -6.42 -0.68 11.96
N LEU A 20 -5.16 -0.43 11.61
CA LEU A 20 -4.04 -1.30 11.99
C LEU A 20 -3.91 -1.42 13.51
N THR A 21 -4.01 -0.31 14.23
CA THR A 21 -3.96 -0.30 15.70
C THR A 21 -5.09 -1.14 16.31
N GLU A 22 -6.30 -1.05 15.76
CA GLU A 22 -7.44 -1.88 16.21
C GLU A 22 -7.21 -3.37 15.93
N LEU A 23 -6.64 -3.72 14.77
CA LEU A 23 -6.29 -5.10 14.41
C LEU A 23 -5.19 -5.67 15.32
N GLU A 24 -4.11 -4.92 15.54
CA GLU A 24 -2.98 -5.36 16.38
C GLU A 24 -3.36 -5.52 17.86
N ASN A 25 -4.36 -4.76 18.34
CA ASN A 25 -4.89 -4.89 19.70
C ASN A 25 -5.91 -6.03 19.85
N SER A 26 -6.32 -6.68 18.75
CA SER A 26 -7.25 -7.80 18.81
C SER A 26 -6.54 -9.12 19.18
N SER A 27 -7.27 -10.04 19.79
CA SER A 27 -6.71 -11.32 20.21
C SER A 27 -6.52 -12.26 19.02
N LEU A 28 -5.29 -12.78 18.86
CA LEU A 28 -4.95 -13.76 17.81
C LEU A 28 -5.64 -15.13 17.99
N SER A 29 -6.18 -15.42 19.17
CA SER A 29 -6.71 -16.75 19.54
C SER A 29 -8.22 -16.91 19.37
N SER A 30 -8.93 -15.85 18.99
CA SER A 30 -10.39 -15.83 18.84
C SER A 30 -10.80 -15.24 17.50
N ASP A 31 -12.06 -15.43 17.09
CA ASP A 31 -12.58 -14.70 15.95
C ASP A 31 -12.59 -13.18 16.23
N LEU A 32 -12.56 -12.40 15.16
CA LEU A 32 -12.49 -10.96 15.24
C LEU A 32 -13.82 -10.40 15.80
N PRO A 33 -13.79 -9.34 16.63
CA PRO A 33 -15.01 -8.64 17.00
C PRO A 33 -15.84 -8.24 15.78
N LEU A 34 -17.16 -8.38 15.85
CA LEU A 34 -18.07 -8.18 14.70
C LEU A 34 -17.85 -6.84 13.99
N ASN A 35 -17.67 -5.76 14.76
CA ASN A 35 -17.41 -4.43 14.22
C ASN A 35 -16.12 -4.36 13.39
N LEU A 36 -15.07 -5.04 13.81
CA LEU A 36 -13.77 -5.04 13.12
C LEU A 36 -13.80 -5.98 11.91
N ALA A 37 -14.55 -7.08 11.98
CA ALA A 37 -14.84 -7.93 10.83
C ALA A 37 -15.67 -7.20 9.76
N GLU A 38 -16.64 -6.38 10.16
CA GLU A 38 -17.38 -5.49 9.25
C GLU A 38 -16.45 -4.45 8.61
N LYS A 39 -15.58 -3.80 9.38
CA LYS A 39 -14.59 -2.85 8.84
C LYS A 39 -13.68 -3.48 7.78
N LEU A 40 -13.22 -4.72 7.99
CA LEU A 40 -12.42 -5.43 6.99
C LEU A 40 -13.20 -5.62 5.68
N LYS A 41 -14.46 -6.07 5.78
CA LYS A 41 -15.33 -6.26 4.61
C LYS A 41 -15.65 -4.96 3.88
N GLU A 42 -15.87 -3.87 4.61
CA GLU A 42 -16.11 -2.54 4.03
C GLU A 42 -14.88 -2.01 3.29
N ASN A 43 -13.68 -2.33 3.78
CA ASN A 43 -12.41 -1.96 3.15
C ASN A 43 -11.92 -2.98 2.11
N HIS A 44 -12.69 -4.05 1.84
CA HIS A 44 -12.30 -5.11 0.92
C HIS A 44 -11.86 -4.57 -0.46
N ALA A 45 -12.64 -3.66 -1.05
CA ALA A 45 -12.32 -3.07 -2.34
C ALA A 45 -10.98 -2.29 -2.29
N TRP A 46 -10.72 -1.58 -1.19
CA TRP A 46 -9.43 -0.92 -0.98
C TRP A 46 -8.30 -1.93 -0.91
N PHE A 47 -8.46 -3.03 -0.17
CA PHE A 47 -7.44 -4.08 -0.08
C PHE A 47 -7.13 -4.71 -1.44
N VAL A 48 -8.14 -5.01 -2.26
CA VAL A 48 -7.95 -5.60 -3.59
C VAL A 48 -7.28 -4.61 -4.57
N ASP A 49 -7.75 -3.36 -4.61
CA ASP A 49 -7.20 -2.34 -5.51
C ASP A 49 -5.94 -1.65 -4.96
N ILE A 50 -5.50 -2.05 -3.77
CA ILE A 50 -4.26 -1.65 -3.13
C ILE A 50 -4.03 -0.13 -3.20
N LEU A 51 -2.83 0.27 -3.58
CA LEU A 51 -2.41 1.65 -3.63
C LEU A 51 -2.90 2.39 -4.88
N SER A 52 -3.69 1.74 -5.76
CA SER A 52 -4.38 2.43 -6.87
C SER A 52 -5.57 3.28 -6.41
N CYS A 53 -6.05 3.05 -5.19
CA CYS A 53 -7.06 3.90 -4.54
C CYS A 53 -6.49 5.29 -4.15
N PHE A 54 -5.16 5.43 -4.08
CA PHE A 54 -4.49 6.73 -4.04
C PHE A 54 -4.30 7.23 -5.48
N LYS A 55 -5.25 8.03 -5.94
CA LYS A 55 -5.42 8.41 -7.33
C LYS A 55 -4.42 9.48 -7.77
N PRO A 56 -4.07 9.54 -9.06
CA PRO A 56 -3.28 10.64 -9.60
C PRO A 56 -4.07 11.96 -9.63
N PRO A 57 -3.40 13.11 -9.84
CA PRO A 57 -4.05 14.42 -9.95
C PRO A 57 -5.15 14.44 -11.02
N ASN A 58 -6.24 15.15 -10.71
CA ASN A 58 -7.44 15.20 -11.54
C ASN A 58 -8.06 16.60 -11.57
N GLN A 59 -8.28 17.14 -12.78
CA GLN A 59 -8.83 18.49 -12.94
C GLN A 59 -10.20 18.67 -12.26
N LYS A 60 -11.05 17.64 -12.23
CA LYS A 60 -12.35 17.69 -11.53
C LYS A 60 -12.17 17.81 -10.01
N SER A 61 -11.19 17.09 -9.45
CA SER A 61 -10.85 17.17 -8.03
C SER A 61 -10.27 18.54 -7.67
N LYS A 62 -9.36 19.06 -8.52
CA LYS A 62 -8.83 20.42 -8.41
C LYS A 62 -9.92 21.48 -8.41
N ASP A 63 -10.87 21.37 -9.35
CA ASP A 63 -11.97 22.33 -9.49
C ASP A 63 -12.95 22.25 -8.31
N ALA A 64 -13.15 21.05 -7.75
CA ALA A 64 -14.03 20.83 -6.60
C ALA A 64 -13.56 21.57 -5.34
N LEU A 65 -12.25 21.75 -5.16
CA LEU A 65 -11.68 22.54 -4.06
C LEU A 65 -11.94 24.06 -4.18
N ASN A 66 -12.56 24.54 -5.26
CA ASN A 66 -13.04 25.93 -5.34
C ASN A 66 -14.37 26.15 -4.60
N SER A 67 -15.06 25.09 -4.18
CA SER A 67 -16.31 25.18 -3.43
C SER A 67 -16.07 25.38 -1.93
N LYS A 68 -17.06 25.90 -1.20
CA LYS A 68 -16.96 26.05 0.26
C LYS A 68 -17.12 24.71 0.99
N LYS A 69 -17.98 23.84 0.45
CA LYS A 69 -18.27 22.53 0.99
C LYS A 69 -18.08 21.45 -0.06
N LEU A 70 -17.42 20.38 0.31
CA LEU A 70 -17.18 19.24 -0.56
C LEU A 70 -17.85 18.01 0.04
N LYS A 71 -18.75 17.39 -0.72
CA LYS A 71 -19.39 16.12 -0.34
C LYS A 71 -18.66 14.95 -1.02
N ILE A 72 -18.19 13.99 -0.23
CA ILE A 72 -17.46 12.80 -0.66
C ILE A 72 -18.19 11.58 -0.10
N GLY A 73 -19.03 10.94 -0.90
CA GLY A 73 -19.92 9.89 -0.40
C GLY A 73 -20.84 10.41 0.73
N SER A 74 -20.72 9.83 1.93
CA SER A 74 -21.44 10.24 3.14
C SER A 74 -20.78 11.41 3.88
N GLN A 75 -19.53 11.76 3.55
CA GLN A 75 -18.72 12.75 4.27
C GLN A 75 -18.91 14.15 3.70
N LEU A 76 -18.79 15.16 4.57
CA LEU A 76 -18.89 16.58 4.21
C LEU A 76 -17.70 17.35 4.77
N LEU A 77 -16.86 17.88 3.88
CA LEU A 77 -15.70 18.68 4.23
C LEU A 77 -15.97 20.18 4.03
N ASN A 78 -15.45 21.00 4.93
CA ASN A 78 -15.45 22.45 4.78
C ASN A 78 -14.08 22.88 4.24
N ILE A 79 -14.05 23.43 3.04
CA ILE A 79 -12.79 23.80 2.39
C ILE A 79 -12.28 25.11 2.97
N GLN A 80 -11.11 25.04 3.60
CA GLN A 80 -10.40 26.20 4.12
C GLN A 80 -9.39 26.68 3.07
N PRO A 81 -9.44 27.96 2.64
CA PRO A 81 -8.58 28.45 1.55
C PRO A 81 -7.08 28.23 1.79
N HIS A 82 -6.59 28.43 3.02
CA HIS A 82 -5.17 28.25 3.34
C HIS A 82 -4.73 26.77 3.32
N LEU A 83 -5.65 25.83 3.59
CA LEU A 83 -5.37 24.39 3.49
C LEU A 83 -5.40 23.92 2.03
N LYS A 84 -6.28 24.51 1.22
CA LYS A 84 -6.35 24.23 -0.21
C LYS A 84 -5.02 24.53 -0.90
N ASP A 85 -4.42 25.69 -0.64
CA ASP A 85 -3.17 26.06 -1.32
C ASP A 85 -2.05 25.06 -0.98
N LYS A 86 -1.95 24.64 0.29
CA LYS A 86 -1.05 23.58 0.74
C LYS A 86 -1.38 22.24 0.07
N ALA A 87 -2.66 21.87 -0.04
CA ALA A 87 -3.09 20.63 -0.68
C ALA A 87 -2.70 20.56 -2.17
N LEU A 88 -2.76 21.69 -2.90
CA LEU A 88 -2.34 21.74 -4.31
C LEU A 88 -0.83 21.57 -4.49
N GLU A 89 -0.03 22.12 -3.56
CA GLU A 89 1.41 21.91 -3.52
C GLU A 89 1.75 20.43 -3.24
N ILE A 90 1.11 19.84 -2.23
CA ILE A 90 1.26 18.41 -1.89
C ILE A 90 0.82 17.50 -3.04
N SER A 91 -0.30 17.80 -3.69
CA SER A 91 -0.80 17.06 -4.85
C SER A 91 0.24 17.01 -5.97
N SER A 92 0.87 18.16 -6.25
CA SER A 92 1.91 18.27 -7.27
C SER A 92 3.18 17.50 -6.90
N CYS A 93 3.59 17.56 -5.62
CA CYS A 93 4.79 16.89 -5.11
C CYS A 93 4.63 15.36 -5.07
N LEU A 94 3.50 14.86 -4.55
CA LEU A 94 3.26 13.43 -4.34
C LEU A 94 2.58 12.74 -5.52
N LEU A 95 2.16 13.51 -6.54
CA LEU A 95 1.32 13.04 -7.65
C LEU A 95 0.05 12.34 -7.12
N LEU A 96 -0.61 13.00 -6.17
CA LEU A 96 -1.83 12.54 -5.51
C LEU A 96 -3.01 13.43 -5.93
N ASP A 97 -4.21 12.86 -6.03
CA ASP A 97 -5.45 13.59 -6.29
C ASP A 97 -5.65 14.75 -5.31
N GLU A 98 -6.06 15.91 -5.84
CA GLU A 98 -6.14 17.16 -5.09
C GLU A 98 -7.07 17.05 -3.86
N VAL A 99 -8.17 16.30 -3.96
CA VAL A 99 -9.09 16.08 -2.83
C VAL A 99 -8.44 15.16 -1.80
N GLN A 100 -7.74 14.11 -2.23
CA GLN A 100 -7.01 13.23 -1.31
C GLN A 100 -5.85 13.96 -0.62
N SER A 101 -5.14 14.84 -1.33
CA SER A 101 -4.13 15.72 -0.74
C SER A 101 -4.73 16.68 0.27
N TYR A 102 -5.94 17.21 0.03
CA TYR A 102 -6.63 18.05 1.01
C TYR A 102 -6.98 17.28 2.28
N ILE A 103 -7.55 16.08 2.15
CA ILE A 103 -7.88 15.20 3.30
C ILE A 103 -6.62 14.92 4.12
N LEU A 104 -5.50 14.62 3.44
CA LEU A 104 -4.22 14.35 4.10
C LEU A 104 -3.70 15.58 4.86
N VAL A 105 -3.73 16.76 4.24
CA VAL A 105 -3.31 18.03 4.86
C VAL A 105 -4.17 18.35 6.09
N GLU A 106 -5.49 18.24 5.95
CA GLU A 106 -6.45 18.52 7.03
C GLU A 106 -6.20 17.59 8.24
N ARG A 107 -6.15 16.28 8.02
CA ARG A 107 -5.86 15.28 9.08
C ARG A 107 -4.51 15.50 9.73
N SER A 108 -3.49 15.84 8.95
CA SER A 108 -2.14 16.05 9.45
C SER A 108 -2.06 17.24 10.41
N ILE A 109 -2.83 18.30 10.14
CA ILE A 109 -2.90 19.49 11.00
C ILE A 109 -3.76 19.24 12.23
N GLU A 110 -4.84 18.48 12.12
CA GLU A 110 -5.66 18.08 13.28
C GLU A 110 -4.85 17.25 14.29
N HIS A 111 -3.96 16.38 13.81
CA HIS A 111 -3.09 15.57 14.67
C HIS A 111 -1.88 16.33 15.22
N ASN A 112 -1.43 17.38 14.53
CA ASN A 112 -0.30 18.19 14.97
C ASN A 112 -0.52 19.66 14.60
N SER A 113 -1.13 20.43 15.51
CA SER A 113 -1.43 21.84 15.27
C SER A 113 -0.18 22.68 14.98
N ALA A 114 0.99 22.29 15.49
CA ALA A 114 2.26 22.96 15.20
C ALA A 114 2.70 22.80 13.73
N ALA A 115 2.18 21.79 13.00
CA ALA A 115 2.43 21.63 11.57
C ALA A 115 1.77 22.75 10.73
N ALA A 116 0.71 23.38 11.23
CA ALA A 116 0.05 24.48 10.52
C ALA A 116 1.00 25.68 10.31
N ASP A 117 1.84 25.95 11.31
CA ASP A 117 2.76 27.11 11.38
C ASP A 117 4.18 26.81 10.85
N SER A 118 4.43 25.58 10.40
CA SER A 118 5.74 25.15 9.88
C SER A 118 6.11 25.84 8.56
N THR A 119 7.41 25.93 8.28
CA THR A 119 7.89 26.42 6.98
C THR A 119 7.46 25.49 5.85
N ALA A 120 7.32 26.00 4.62
CA ALA A 120 6.87 25.19 3.49
C ALA A 120 7.70 23.90 3.28
N PRO A 121 9.05 23.90 3.35
CA PRO A 121 9.84 22.67 3.24
C PRO A 121 9.58 21.65 4.36
N GLU A 122 9.54 22.11 5.61
CA GLU A 122 9.27 21.25 6.78
C GLU A 122 7.86 20.65 6.71
N PHE A 123 6.89 21.42 6.23
CA PHE A 123 5.53 20.97 6.02
C PHE A 123 5.45 19.85 4.99
N ILE A 124 6.11 20.00 3.83
CA ILE A 124 6.13 18.97 2.79
C ILE A 124 6.77 17.67 3.31
N HIS A 125 7.86 17.77 4.07
CA HIS A 125 8.52 16.60 4.66
C HIS A 125 7.55 15.87 5.60
N PHE A 126 6.86 16.61 6.47
CA PHE A 126 5.90 16.05 7.40
C PHE A 126 4.74 15.35 6.68
N ILE A 127 4.16 16.00 5.66
CA ILE A 127 3.05 15.43 4.89
C ILE A 127 3.50 14.21 4.08
N LEU A 128 4.72 14.20 3.53
CA LEU A 128 5.26 13.03 2.84
C LEU A 128 5.31 11.82 3.78
N VAL A 129 5.82 12.00 5.00
CA VAL A 129 5.88 10.91 5.99
C VAL A 129 4.47 10.44 6.37
N GLN A 130 3.51 11.34 6.55
CA GLN A 130 2.12 10.92 6.84
C GLN A 130 1.48 10.16 5.67
N TYR A 131 1.74 10.58 4.43
CA TYR A 131 1.26 9.90 3.23
C TYR A 131 1.75 8.46 3.16
N TYR A 132 3.07 8.26 3.27
CA TYR A 132 3.66 6.92 3.21
C TYR A 132 3.30 6.10 4.44
N LYS A 133 3.20 6.70 5.63
CA LYS A 133 2.71 6.00 6.82
C LYS A 133 1.32 5.42 6.62
N GLU A 134 0.37 6.19 6.06
CA GLU A 134 -0.98 5.68 5.80
C GLU A 134 -0.97 4.51 4.80
N ARG A 135 -0.19 4.62 3.73
CA ARG A 135 -0.04 3.56 2.71
C ARG A 135 0.63 2.30 3.26
N GLN A 136 1.64 2.46 4.09
CA GLN A 136 2.32 1.35 4.75
C GLN A 136 1.43 0.71 5.80
N CYS A 137 0.68 1.48 6.59
CA CYS A 137 -0.30 0.94 7.53
C CYS A 137 -1.38 0.15 6.80
N PHE A 138 -1.83 0.64 5.64
CA PHE A 138 -2.72 -0.09 4.76
C PHE A 138 -2.14 -1.45 4.31
N LEU A 139 -0.90 -1.50 3.81
CA LEU A 139 -0.24 -2.76 3.46
C LEU A 139 -0.04 -3.68 4.68
N LYS A 140 0.27 -3.10 5.85
CA LYS A 140 0.38 -3.84 7.12
C LYS A 140 -0.96 -4.44 7.56
N CYS A 141 -2.09 -3.80 7.27
CA CYS A 141 -3.40 -4.42 7.51
C CYS A 141 -3.57 -5.70 6.66
N ILE A 142 -3.21 -5.66 5.37
CA ILE A 142 -3.25 -6.85 4.51
C ILE A 142 -2.32 -7.94 5.08
N ARG A 143 -1.07 -7.58 5.40
CA ARG A 143 -0.11 -8.50 6.02
C ARG A 143 -0.66 -9.11 7.31
N TRP A 144 -1.31 -8.31 8.15
CA TRP A 144 -1.93 -8.76 9.39
C TRP A 144 -3.04 -9.79 9.13
N ILE A 145 -3.91 -9.53 8.15
CA ILE A 145 -4.98 -10.47 7.74
C ILE A 145 -4.38 -11.83 7.38
N LEU A 146 -3.30 -11.85 6.59
CA LEU A 146 -2.63 -13.09 6.20
C LEU A 146 -1.97 -13.79 7.37
N MET A 147 -1.17 -13.06 8.17
CA MET A 147 -0.51 -13.63 9.35
C MET A 147 -1.51 -14.23 10.34
N HIS A 148 -2.63 -13.55 10.55
CA HIS A 148 -3.69 -14.01 11.44
C HIS A 148 -4.38 -15.26 10.90
N ALA A 149 -4.69 -15.28 9.60
CA ALA A 149 -5.28 -16.45 8.93
C ALA A 149 -4.35 -17.69 9.02
N ILE A 150 -3.03 -17.50 8.85
CA ILE A 150 -2.01 -18.54 9.03
C ILE A 150 -1.98 -19.03 10.48
N TYR A 151 -1.95 -18.11 11.44
CA TYR A 151 -1.87 -18.43 12.86
C TYR A 151 -3.06 -19.27 13.35
N ILE A 152 -4.27 -18.98 12.87
CA ILE A 152 -5.48 -19.76 13.18
C ILE A 152 -5.36 -21.21 12.67
N GLY A 153 -4.69 -21.41 11.52
CA GLY A 153 -4.50 -22.71 10.91
C GLY A 153 -5.81 -23.38 10.44
N PRO A 154 -5.85 -24.71 10.33
CA PRO A 154 -6.99 -25.46 9.78
C PRO A 154 -8.15 -25.62 10.77
N VAL A 155 -7.96 -25.32 12.06
CA VAL A 155 -8.88 -25.72 13.13
C VAL A 155 -10.17 -24.89 13.19
N SER A 156 -10.19 -23.68 12.61
CA SER A 156 -11.42 -22.89 12.48
C SER A 156 -11.68 -22.44 11.04
N GLU A 157 -12.31 -23.34 10.26
CA GLU A 157 -12.70 -23.05 8.87
C GLU A 157 -13.70 -21.89 8.75
N ASN A 158 -14.49 -21.62 9.79
CA ASN A 158 -15.50 -20.55 9.80
C ASN A 158 -14.98 -19.19 10.32
N ASN A 159 -13.66 -18.97 10.35
CA ASN A 159 -13.10 -17.72 10.84
C ASN A 159 -13.23 -16.57 9.82
N SER A 160 -13.72 -15.41 10.27
CA SER A 160 -13.98 -14.26 9.42
C SER A 160 -12.73 -13.74 8.68
N VAL A 161 -11.56 -13.77 9.35
CA VAL A 161 -10.28 -13.29 8.81
C VAL A 161 -9.75 -14.24 7.74
N LYS A 162 -9.92 -15.55 7.93
CA LYS A 162 -9.49 -16.56 6.94
C LYS A 162 -10.30 -16.47 5.65
N GLU A 163 -11.60 -16.26 5.76
CA GLU A 163 -12.47 -16.07 4.60
C GLU A 163 -12.15 -14.76 3.87
N GLU A 164 -11.87 -13.69 4.60
CA GLU A 164 -11.41 -12.43 4.01
C GLU A 164 -10.07 -12.62 3.27
N ALA A 165 -9.08 -13.28 3.89
CA ALA A 165 -7.78 -13.57 3.27
C ALA A 165 -7.93 -14.31 1.93
N LYS A 166 -8.70 -15.42 1.90
CA LYS A 166 -8.96 -16.16 0.65
C LYS A 166 -9.66 -15.30 -0.40
N LYS A 167 -10.65 -14.51 0.03
CA LYS A 167 -11.42 -13.66 -0.85
C LYS A 167 -10.55 -12.60 -1.52
N LEU A 168 -9.61 -11.97 -0.80
CA LEU A 168 -8.68 -11.00 -1.38
C LEU A 168 -7.91 -11.57 -2.59
N PHE A 169 -7.41 -12.80 -2.48
CA PHE A 169 -6.69 -13.45 -3.58
C PHE A 169 -7.63 -13.92 -4.70
N HIS A 170 -8.81 -14.43 -4.35
CA HIS A 170 -9.85 -14.74 -5.33
C HIS A 170 -10.21 -13.52 -6.19
N ASP A 171 -10.29 -12.34 -5.56
CA ASP A 171 -10.67 -11.08 -6.20
C ASP A 171 -9.45 -10.37 -6.86
N GLY A 172 -8.30 -11.04 -6.93
CA GLY A 172 -7.19 -10.66 -7.81
C GLY A 172 -6.03 -9.90 -7.16
N LEU A 173 -5.94 -9.88 -5.81
CA LEU A 173 -4.90 -9.16 -5.07
C LEU A 173 -3.47 -9.54 -5.53
N GLU A 174 -3.19 -10.81 -5.83
CA GLU A 174 -1.87 -11.27 -6.30
C GLU A 174 -1.40 -10.46 -7.52
N SER A 175 -2.21 -10.44 -8.58
CA SER A 175 -1.87 -9.75 -9.83
C SER A 175 -1.64 -8.25 -9.65
N LYS A 176 -2.39 -7.64 -8.71
CA LYS A 176 -2.30 -6.23 -8.35
C LYS A 176 -1.00 -5.94 -7.60
N LEU A 177 -0.66 -6.75 -6.60
CA LEU A 177 0.60 -6.62 -5.85
C LEU A 177 1.83 -6.75 -6.76
N VAL A 178 1.84 -7.75 -7.65
CA VAL A 178 2.98 -7.96 -8.56
C VAL A 178 3.13 -6.81 -9.57
N SER A 179 2.01 -6.31 -10.09
CA SER A 179 2.05 -5.16 -11.02
C SER A 179 2.44 -3.86 -10.31
N PHE A 180 2.02 -3.71 -9.06
CA PHE A 180 2.39 -2.57 -8.24
C PHE A 180 3.87 -2.60 -7.85
N LEU A 181 4.43 -3.76 -7.47
CA LEU A 181 5.86 -3.93 -7.21
C LEU A 181 6.69 -3.50 -8.43
N GLU A 182 6.33 -3.97 -9.62
CA GLU A 182 7.03 -3.57 -10.85
C GLU A 182 6.95 -2.05 -11.10
N CYS A 183 5.79 -1.44 -10.81
CA CYS A 183 5.60 0.01 -10.92
C CYS A 183 6.50 0.78 -9.94
N LEU A 184 6.56 0.35 -8.67
CA LEU A 184 7.41 0.96 -7.64
C LEU A 184 8.89 0.90 -8.04
N LEU A 185 9.37 -0.28 -8.45
CA LEU A 185 10.75 -0.49 -8.86
C LEU A 185 11.13 0.32 -10.12
N SER A 186 10.15 0.63 -10.98
CA SER A 186 10.36 1.40 -12.21
C SER A 186 10.23 2.91 -12.01
N ARG A 187 9.74 3.36 -10.85
CA ARG A 187 9.37 4.76 -10.63
C ARG A 187 10.59 5.67 -10.59
N SER A 188 10.50 6.81 -11.27
CA SER A 188 11.42 7.93 -11.11
C SER A 188 10.97 8.85 -9.98
N TYR A 189 11.92 9.44 -9.26
CA TYR A 189 11.62 10.48 -8.28
C TYR A 189 11.19 11.78 -8.99
N PRO A 190 10.34 12.61 -8.38
CA PRO A 190 10.04 13.94 -8.90
C PRO A 190 11.30 14.82 -8.96
N GLU A 191 11.54 15.48 -10.09
CA GLU A 191 12.77 16.28 -10.34
C GLU A 191 12.98 17.45 -9.36
N GLN A 192 11.95 17.83 -8.60
CA GLN A 192 11.93 19.01 -7.73
C GLN A 192 12.22 18.67 -6.25
N MET A 193 12.50 17.41 -5.91
CA MET A 193 12.83 17.04 -4.53
C MET A 193 14.24 17.49 -4.13
N ASP A 194 14.36 18.15 -2.98
CA ASP A 194 15.66 18.38 -2.36
C ASP A 194 16.25 17.07 -1.79
N VAL A 195 17.51 17.13 -1.35
CA VAL A 195 18.24 15.95 -0.87
C VAL A 195 17.57 15.32 0.36
N ALA A 196 17.07 16.13 1.30
CA ALA A 196 16.46 15.62 2.53
C ALA A 196 15.11 14.96 2.24
N LEU A 197 14.29 15.61 1.42
CA LEU A 197 13.02 15.06 0.96
C LEU A 197 13.21 13.77 0.15
N PHE A 198 14.23 13.73 -0.72
CA PHE A 198 14.58 12.54 -1.48
C PHE A 198 14.98 11.38 -0.57
N THR A 199 15.83 11.64 0.45
CA THR A 199 16.24 10.59 1.39
C THR A 199 15.05 9.98 2.12
N LEU A 200 14.12 10.82 2.63
CA LEU A 200 12.89 10.33 3.25
C LEU A 200 12.06 9.51 2.26
N TRP A 201 11.81 10.06 1.06
CA TRP A 201 11.05 9.37 0.03
C TRP A 201 11.65 7.99 -0.34
N ALA A 202 12.98 7.90 -0.45
CA ALA A 202 13.65 6.67 -0.81
C ALA A 202 13.48 5.58 0.27
N GLU A 203 13.62 5.93 1.54
CA GLU A 203 13.41 5.00 2.66
C GLU A 203 11.95 4.55 2.73
N GLU A 204 11.00 5.47 2.66
CA GLU A 204 9.57 5.16 2.72
C GLU A 204 9.11 4.29 1.53
N THR A 205 9.68 4.50 0.33
CA THR A 205 9.41 3.69 -0.87
C THR A 205 9.95 2.27 -0.69
N LEU A 206 11.17 2.12 -0.18
CA LEU A 206 11.77 0.81 0.04
C LEU A 206 11.06 0.01 1.14
N ILE A 207 10.47 0.69 2.14
CA ILE A 207 9.59 0.02 3.11
C ILE A 207 8.35 -0.56 2.43
N GLU A 208 7.72 0.18 1.50
CA GLU A 208 6.59 -0.33 0.71
C GLU A 208 6.98 -1.53 -0.17
N ASP A 209 8.13 -1.48 -0.84
CA ASP A 209 8.64 -2.60 -1.65
C ASP A 209 8.75 -3.89 -0.81
N ASN A 210 9.36 -3.79 0.38
CA ASN A 210 9.50 -4.92 1.29
C ASN A 210 8.13 -5.39 1.84
N LEU A 211 7.21 -4.48 2.16
CA LEU A 211 5.86 -4.86 2.61
C LEU A 211 5.07 -5.62 1.53
N VAL A 212 5.17 -5.21 0.27
CA VAL A 212 4.53 -5.91 -0.85
C VAL A 212 5.10 -7.32 -1.00
N LEU A 213 6.42 -7.47 -0.92
CA LEU A 213 7.09 -8.77 -0.97
C LEU A 213 6.76 -9.64 0.24
N ASP A 214 6.66 -9.08 1.44
CA ASP A 214 6.21 -9.80 2.64
C ASP A 214 4.80 -10.38 2.45
N ILE A 215 3.87 -9.57 1.92
CA ILE A 215 2.49 -10.02 1.65
C ILE A 215 2.49 -11.15 0.61
N LEU A 216 3.23 -11.00 -0.49
CA LEU A 216 3.34 -12.03 -1.52
C LEU A 216 3.97 -13.32 -0.99
N PHE A 217 5.01 -13.21 -0.15
CA PHE A 217 5.63 -14.38 0.45
C PHE A 217 4.65 -15.13 1.36
N LEU A 218 3.91 -14.42 2.22
CA LEU A 218 2.87 -15.02 3.07
C LEU A 218 1.76 -15.67 2.24
N ALA A 219 1.40 -15.09 1.11
CA ALA A 219 0.38 -15.61 0.20
C ALA A 219 0.72 -17.01 -0.36
N TYR A 220 2.01 -17.24 -0.64
CA TYR A 220 2.50 -18.50 -1.18
C TYR A 220 2.90 -19.51 -0.09
N TYR A 221 3.29 -19.03 1.10
CA TYR A 221 3.71 -19.88 2.22
C TYR A 221 2.57 -20.73 2.80
N ASP A 222 1.41 -20.11 3.08
CA ASP A 222 0.17 -20.83 3.38
C ASP A 222 -0.75 -20.57 2.19
N PRO A 223 -1.09 -21.57 1.36
CA PRO A 223 -1.43 -21.40 -0.04
C PRO A 223 -2.79 -20.70 -0.26
N PHE A 224 -2.87 -19.41 0.06
CA PHE A 224 -4.01 -18.54 -0.20
C PHE A 224 -4.19 -18.35 -1.71
N CYS A 225 -3.10 -18.43 -2.47
CA CYS A 225 -3.12 -18.53 -3.92
C CYS A 225 -2.05 -19.51 -4.43
N THR A 226 -2.19 -19.94 -5.68
CA THR A 226 -1.19 -20.73 -6.39
C THR A 226 -0.50 -19.84 -7.42
N CYS A 227 0.82 -19.77 -7.38
CA CYS A 227 1.59 -18.98 -8.34
C CYS A 227 1.44 -19.56 -9.76
N GLY A 228 0.71 -18.85 -10.61
CA GLY A 228 0.58 -19.21 -12.02
C GLY A 228 1.89 -19.00 -12.79
N SER A 229 2.09 -19.74 -13.88
CA SER A 229 3.32 -19.67 -14.70
C SER A 229 3.61 -18.26 -15.24
N GLU A 230 2.58 -17.48 -15.59
CA GLU A 230 2.74 -16.11 -16.07
C GLU A 230 3.21 -15.16 -14.96
N ILE A 231 2.69 -15.32 -13.74
CA ILE A 231 3.13 -14.54 -12.56
C ILE A 231 4.56 -14.93 -12.18
N TRP A 232 4.88 -16.23 -12.19
CA TRP A 232 6.22 -16.72 -11.92
C TRP A 232 7.26 -16.15 -12.90
N LYS A 233 6.97 -16.15 -14.22
CA LYS A 233 7.81 -15.52 -15.24
C LYS A 233 7.99 -14.02 -14.99
N LYS A 234 6.94 -13.34 -14.49
CA LYS A 234 7.00 -11.93 -14.13
C LYS A 234 7.96 -11.69 -12.96
N PHE A 235 7.90 -12.49 -11.89
CA PHE A 235 8.90 -12.44 -10.82
C PHE A 235 10.32 -12.66 -11.32
N GLY A 236 10.54 -13.65 -12.19
CA GLY A 236 11.85 -13.91 -12.78
C GLY A 236 12.36 -12.73 -13.61
N SER A 237 11.48 -12.07 -14.35
CA SER A 237 11.79 -10.87 -15.14
C SER A 237 12.15 -9.68 -14.25
N ILE A 238 11.39 -9.46 -13.18
CA ILE A 238 11.68 -8.42 -12.18
C ILE A 238 13.04 -8.70 -11.52
N TYR A 239 13.28 -9.92 -11.06
CA TYR A 239 14.54 -10.27 -10.40
C TYR A 239 15.75 -10.07 -11.33
N LYS A 240 15.63 -10.51 -12.58
CA LYS A 240 16.65 -10.28 -13.61
C LYS A 240 16.89 -8.79 -13.84
N GLY A 241 15.83 -7.98 -13.92
CA GLY A 241 15.93 -6.53 -14.08
C GLY A 241 16.64 -5.87 -12.90
N ILE A 242 16.39 -6.35 -11.67
CA ILE A 242 17.08 -5.84 -10.47
C ILE A 242 18.58 -6.11 -10.54
N LEU A 243 18.97 -7.35 -10.90
CA LEU A 243 20.38 -7.73 -11.03
C LEU A 243 21.10 -6.96 -12.15
N ALA A 244 20.38 -6.64 -13.23
CA ALA A 244 20.89 -5.85 -14.34
C ALA A 244 20.95 -4.34 -14.05
N GLY A 245 20.48 -3.87 -12.90
CA GLY A 245 20.40 -2.44 -12.57
C GLY A 245 19.33 -1.68 -13.37
N GLY A 246 18.33 -2.39 -13.90
CA GLY A 246 17.22 -1.82 -14.68
C GLY A 246 16.16 -1.09 -13.84
N TYR A 247 16.19 -1.24 -12.52
CA TYR A 247 15.26 -0.64 -11.57
C TYR A 247 15.93 0.38 -10.64
N ASN A 248 15.10 1.14 -9.92
CA ASN A 248 15.54 2.27 -9.09
C ASN A 248 16.23 1.88 -7.77
N LEU A 249 16.24 0.61 -7.34
CA LEU A 249 16.83 0.19 -6.06
C LEU A 249 18.25 0.73 -5.81
N GLY A 250 19.12 0.68 -6.82
CA GLY A 250 20.49 1.19 -6.69
C GLY A 250 20.54 2.72 -6.50
N LYS A 251 19.54 3.45 -7.01
CA LYS A 251 19.39 4.90 -6.82
C LYS A 251 18.79 5.26 -5.46
N LEU A 252 17.92 4.40 -4.91
CA LEU A 252 17.29 4.61 -3.61
C LEU A 252 18.24 4.32 -2.44
N ALA A 253 19.27 3.51 -2.65
CA ALA A 253 20.22 3.06 -1.64
C ALA A 253 21.23 4.14 -1.18
N THR A 254 20.75 5.33 -0.80
CA THR A 254 21.57 6.49 -0.39
C THR A 254 21.99 6.49 1.07
N THR A 255 21.24 5.82 1.94
CA THR A 255 21.54 5.66 3.37
C THR A 255 21.86 4.19 3.70
N THR A 256 22.40 3.94 4.89
CA THR A 256 22.69 2.56 5.34
C THR A 256 21.40 1.75 5.44
N GLU A 257 20.34 2.38 5.93
CA GLU A 257 18.99 1.86 6.09
C GLU A 257 18.40 1.51 4.72
N ALA A 258 18.46 2.44 3.76
CA ALA A 258 18.00 2.19 2.39
C ALA A 258 18.80 1.09 1.67
N GLN A 259 20.11 0.98 1.93
CA GLN A 259 20.93 -0.10 1.40
C GLN A 259 20.50 -1.47 1.94
N GLN A 260 20.21 -1.56 3.23
CA GLN A 260 19.71 -2.79 3.86
C GLN A 260 18.34 -3.16 3.29
N LEU A 261 17.39 -2.22 3.23
CA LEU A 261 16.07 -2.46 2.66
C LEU A 261 16.15 -2.89 1.18
N SER A 262 17.01 -2.26 0.39
CA SER A 262 17.24 -2.64 -1.01
C SER A 262 17.83 -4.05 -1.15
N TYR A 263 18.68 -4.46 -0.20
CA TYR A 263 19.18 -5.83 -0.14
C TYR A 263 18.08 -6.81 0.24
N HIS A 264 17.23 -6.48 1.21
CA HIS A 264 16.10 -7.31 1.61
C HIS A 264 15.11 -7.56 0.47
N VAL A 265 14.81 -6.55 -0.36
CA VAL A 265 13.99 -6.72 -1.59
C VAL A 265 14.54 -7.85 -2.47
N LYS A 266 15.86 -7.88 -2.70
CA LYS A 266 16.50 -8.91 -3.52
C LYS A 266 16.36 -10.30 -2.91
N VAL A 267 16.59 -10.40 -1.60
CA VAL A 267 16.52 -11.68 -0.89
C VAL A 267 15.09 -12.20 -0.86
N GLN A 268 14.10 -11.36 -0.55
CA GLN A 268 12.70 -11.77 -0.46
C GLN A 268 12.15 -12.22 -1.82
N LEU A 269 12.43 -11.48 -2.90
CA LEU A 269 12.01 -11.90 -4.23
C LEU A 269 12.63 -13.23 -4.65
N LEU A 270 13.89 -13.49 -4.26
CA LEU A 270 14.52 -14.79 -4.47
C LEU A 270 13.83 -15.91 -3.68
N LEU A 271 13.46 -15.66 -2.41
CA LEU A 271 12.73 -16.63 -1.59
C LEU A 271 11.36 -16.95 -2.21
N ILE A 272 10.63 -15.95 -2.69
CA ILE A 272 9.36 -16.16 -3.41
C ILE A 272 9.57 -17.04 -4.65
N LEU A 273 10.61 -16.77 -5.45
CA LEU A 273 10.93 -17.58 -6.64
C LEU A 273 11.23 -19.04 -6.30
N ILE A 274 11.96 -19.28 -5.20
CA ILE A 274 12.29 -20.64 -4.73
C ILE A 274 11.04 -21.35 -4.22
N GLU A 275 10.25 -20.69 -3.36
CA GLU A 275 9.04 -21.25 -2.78
C GLU A 275 8.03 -21.63 -3.86
N THR A 276 7.76 -20.70 -4.79
CA THR A 276 6.78 -20.90 -5.85
C THR A 276 7.23 -21.87 -6.95
N LEU A 277 8.52 -22.21 -7.01
CA LEU A 277 9.00 -23.29 -7.89
C LEU A 277 8.52 -24.67 -7.39
N ASN A 278 8.23 -24.80 -6.09
CA ASN A 278 7.81 -26.05 -5.46
C ASN A 278 8.69 -27.24 -5.89
N LEU A 279 10.00 -27.07 -5.67
CA LEU A 279 11.03 -28.01 -6.09
C LEU A 279 10.77 -29.44 -5.59
N GLU A 280 10.21 -29.59 -4.40
CA GLU A 280 9.88 -30.90 -3.84
C GLU A 280 8.84 -31.64 -4.69
N THR A 281 7.75 -30.96 -5.06
CA THR A 281 6.73 -31.54 -5.94
C THR A 281 7.30 -31.82 -7.32
N LEU A 282 8.11 -30.89 -7.87
CA LEU A 282 8.76 -31.10 -9.17
C LEU A 282 9.68 -32.33 -9.16
N LEU A 283 10.51 -32.48 -8.12
CA LEU A 283 11.42 -33.61 -7.99
C LEU A 283 10.65 -34.93 -7.81
N GLN A 284 9.55 -34.92 -7.06
CA GLN A 284 8.68 -36.07 -6.90
C GLN A 284 8.05 -36.47 -8.24
N MET A 285 7.55 -35.51 -9.03
CA MET A 285 6.99 -35.79 -10.35
C MET A 285 8.03 -36.37 -11.32
N VAL A 286 9.25 -35.84 -11.30
CA VAL A 286 10.37 -36.39 -12.10
C VAL A 286 10.71 -37.81 -11.67
N HIS A 287 10.70 -38.10 -10.36
CA HIS A 287 10.91 -39.44 -9.83
C HIS A 287 9.80 -40.41 -10.26
N ASP A 288 8.54 -39.95 -10.21
CA ASP A 288 7.35 -40.75 -10.50
C ASP A 288 7.03 -40.85 -12.01
N GLU A 289 7.87 -40.29 -12.89
CA GLU A 289 7.67 -40.21 -14.35
C GLU A 289 6.29 -39.65 -14.75
N THR A 290 5.73 -38.75 -13.92
CA THR A 290 4.41 -38.14 -14.17
C THR A 290 4.54 -36.87 -15.02
N PRO A 291 3.85 -36.77 -16.17
CA PRO A 291 3.88 -35.56 -16.99
C PRO A 291 3.07 -34.42 -16.36
N TYR A 292 3.47 -33.19 -16.69
CA TYR A 292 2.85 -31.91 -16.27
C TYR A 292 1.41 -31.74 -16.79
#